data_AF-A0A2X3FQB2-F1
#
_entry.id   AF-A0A2X3FQB2-F1
#
_cell.length_a   1.000
_cell.length_b   1.000
_cell.length_c   1.000
_cell.angle_alpha   90.00
_cell.angle_beta   90.00
_cell.angle_gamma   90.00
#
_symmetry.space_group_name_H-M   'P 1'
#
loop_
_entity.id
_entity.type
_entity.pdbx_description
1 polymer ?
#
loop_
_entity_poly.entity_id
_entity_poly.type
_entity_poly.pdbx_seq_one_letter_code
_entity_poly.pdbx_strand_id
1 'polypeptide(L)' 'MLLAGDEQGHSQHGNNNAYCQDNALTWLDWRQANPGLTAFTAALIHLRRRIPALTRNRWWQEGGWQRPLA' A
#
# COMPACT_ATOMS: atom_id res chain seq x y z
N MET A 1 -3.00 4.85 3.52
CA MET A 1 -2.35 5.74 2.54
C MET A 1 -1.10 5.01 2.05
N LEU A 2 -0.72 5.17 0.79
CA LEU A 2 0.48 4.58 0.19
C LEU A 2 1.23 5.71 -0.52
N LEU A 3 2.55 5.80 -0.32
CA LEU A 3 3.39 6.76 -1.04
C LEU A 3 3.70 6.20 -2.43
N ALA A 4 3.52 7.00 -3.48
CA ALA A 4 3.81 6.55 -4.84
C ALA A 4 5.29 6.20 -4.98
N GLY A 5 5.59 5.02 -5.51
CA GLY A 5 6.94 4.49 -5.64
C GLY A 5 7.29 3.41 -4.62
N ASP A 6 6.65 3.38 -3.44
CA ASP A 6 6.89 2.34 -2.43
C ASP A 6 6.56 0.94 -3.00
N GLU A 7 5.53 0.85 -3.82
CA GLU A 7 5.08 -0.39 -4.47
C GLU A 7 6.07 -0.94 -5.49
N GLN A 8 7.09 -0.17 -5.89
CA GLN A 8 8.07 -0.57 -6.90
C GLN A 8 9.52 -0.47 -6.42
N GLY A 9 9.74 -0.09 -5.15
CA GLY A 9 11.07 0.01 -4.55
C GLY A 9 11.78 1.33 -4.81
N HIS A 10 11.04 2.43 -4.97
CA HIS A 10 11.62 3.77 -5.10
C HIS A 10 12.50 4.11 -3.89
N SER A 11 13.62 4.79 -4.14
CA SER A 11 14.58 5.19 -3.12
C SER A 11 15.09 6.58 -3.40
N GLN A 12 15.12 7.41 -2.35
CA GLN A 12 15.82 8.69 -2.34
C GLN A 12 17.27 8.54 -1.84
N HIS A 13 17.84 7.33 -1.93
CA HIS A 13 19.22 6.98 -1.56
C HIS A 13 19.63 7.48 -0.16
N GLY A 14 18.71 7.41 0.80
CA GLY A 14 18.94 7.82 2.20
C GLY A 14 18.61 9.29 2.49
N ASN A 15 18.30 10.11 1.48
CA ASN A 15 17.78 11.45 1.71
C ASN A 15 16.31 11.36 2.14
N ASN A 16 15.98 11.79 3.36
CA ASN A 16 14.61 11.80 3.89
C ASN A 16 13.94 13.18 3.79
N ASN A 17 14.59 14.16 3.13
CA ASN A 17 14.13 15.53 3.00
C ASN A 17 14.44 16.11 1.61
N ALA A 18 14.04 15.41 0.55
CA ALA A 18 14.32 15.79 -0.84
C ALA A 18 13.42 16.95 -1.38
N TYR A 19 13.01 17.89 -0.52
CA TYR A 19 11.99 18.90 -0.83
C TYR A 19 12.38 19.85 -1.99
N CYS A 20 13.67 20.14 -2.16
CA CYS A 20 14.19 21.03 -3.20
C CYS A 20 14.80 20.29 -4.39
N GLN A 21 14.57 18.98 -4.50
CA GLN A 21 15.18 18.13 -5.50
C GLN A 21 14.16 17.80 -6.60
N ASP A 22 14.23 18.50 -7.72
CA ASP A 22 13.50 18.16 -8.95
C ASP A 22 14.45 17.48 -9.94
N ASN A 23 14.76 16.21 -9.69
CA ASN A 23 15.70 15.42 -10.49
C ASN A 23 15.50 13.91 -10.29
N ALA A 24 16.38 13.10 -10.88
CA ALA A 24 16.33 11.64 -10.84
C ALA A 24 16.30 11.02 -9.43
N LEU A 25 16.71 11.76 -8.38
CA LEU A 25 16.60 11.31 -7.00
C LEU A 25 15.14 11.18 -6.54
N THR A 26 14.24 12.04 -7.05
CA THR A 26 12.84 12.13 -6.61
C THR A 26 11.85 11.65 -7.67
N TRP A 27 12.25 11.65 -8.94
CA TRP A 27 11.41 11.11 -10.01
C TRP A 27 11.24 9.59 -9.87
N LEU A 28 10.06 9.08 -10.24
CA LEU A 28 9.80 7.64 -10.26
C LEU A 28 10.49 7.01 -11.48
N ASP A 29 11.48 6.15 -11.23
CA ASP A 29 12.16 5.38 -12.28
C ASP A 29 11.36 4.11 -12.64
N TRP A 30 10.50 4.23 -13.64
CA TRP A 30 9.70 3.11 -14.17
C TRP A 30 10.53 1.99 -14.81
N ARG A 31 11.77 2.25 -15.22
CA ARG A 31 12.62 1.26 -15.89
C ARG A 31 13.22 0.28 -14.89
N GLN A 32 13.44 0.74 -13.66
CA GLN A 32 13.97 -0.05 -12.55
C GLN A 32 12.88 -0.51 -11.57
N ALA A 33 11.60 -0.26 -11.89
CA ALA A 33 10.48 -0.68 -11.08
C ALA A 33 10.50 -2.20 -10.83
N ASN A 34 10.24 -2.62 -9.59
CA ASN A 34 10.14 -4.03 -9.23
C ASN A 34 8.70 -4.56 -9.47
N PRO A 35 8.43 -5.32 -10.55
CA PRO A 35 7.08 -5.78 -10.86
C PRO A 35 6.53 -6.77 -9.83
N GLY A 36 7.40 -7.53 -9.16
CA GLY A 36 7.02 -8.47 -8.10
C GLY A 36 6.47 -7.73 -6.87
N LEU A 37 7.14 -6.66 -6.46
CA LEU A 37 6.68 -5.82 -5.35
C LEU A 37 5.38 -5.10 -5.69
N THR A 38 5.22 -4.67 -6.94
CA THR A 38 3.99 -4.03 -7.42
C THR A 38 2.82 -5.00 -7.40
N ALA A 39 3.02 -6.21 -7.92
CA ALA A 39 2.00 -7.27 -7.88
C ALA A 39 1.64 -7.67 -6.44
N PHE A 40 2.63 -7.80 -5.57
CA PHE A 40 2.43 -8.09 -4.15
C PHE A 40 1.62 -6.99 -3.44
N THR A 41 2.00 -5.72 -3.62
CA THR A 41 1.29 -4.57 -3.06
C THR A 41 -0.15 -4.50 -3.57
N ALA A 42 -0.35 -4.73 -4.87
CA ALA A 42 -1.69 -4.81 -5.47
C ALA A 42 -2.51 -5.93 -4.83
N ALA A 43 -1.95 -7.13 -4.67
CA ALA A 43 -2.63 -8.26 -4.03
C ALA A 43 -3.04 -7.95 -2.58
N LEU A 44 -2.18 -7.29 -1.80
CA LEU A 44 -2.48 -6.86 -0.43
C LEU A 44 -3.65 -5.87 -0.37
N ILE A 45 -3.68 -4.89 -1.28
CA ILE A 45 -4.78 -3.92 -1.35
C ILE A 45 -6.10 -4.64 -1.69
N HIS A 46 -6.08 -5.58 -2.64
CA HIS A 46 -7.24 -6.38 -3.00
C HIS A 46 -7.70 -7.28 -1.83
N LEU A 47 -6.76 -7.90 -1.12
CA LEU A 47 -7.05 -8.71 0.07
C LEU A 47 -7.71 -7.86 1.15
N ARG A 48 -7.13 -6.70 1.48
CA ARG A 48 -7.71 -5.76 2.46
C ARG A 48 -9.15 -5.39 2.10
N ARG A 49 -9.42 -5.07 0.82
CA ARG A 49 -10.76 -4.71 0.34
C ARG A 49 -11.78 -5.84 0.52
N ARG A 50 -11.35 -7.10 0.50
CA ARG A 50 -12.21 -8.28 0.67
C ARG A 50 -12.49 -8.66 2.12
N ILE A 51 -11.81 -8.06 3.10
CA ILE A 51 -11.96 -8.39 4.51
C ILE A 51 -12.83 -7.32 5.19
N PRO A 52 -14.11 -7.60 5.50
CA PRO A 52 -15.02 -6.61 6.10
C PRO A 52 -14.49 -6.04 7.42
N ALA A 53 -13.77 -6.85 8.20
CA ALA A 53 -13.16 -6.41 9.45
C ALA A 53 -12.12 -5.28 9.26
N LEU A 54 -11.53 -5.13 8.08
CA LEU A 54 -10.51 -4.12 7.76
C LEU A 54 -11.05 -2.94 6.95
N THR A 55 -12.28 -3.04 6.42
CA THR A 55 -12.90 -2.00 5.58
C THR A 55 -14.07 -1.29 6.25
N ARG A 56 -14.72 -1.92 7.23
CA ARG A 56 -15.78 -1.29 8.00
C ARG A 56 -15.20 -0.16 8.85
N ASN A 57 -15.73 1.05 8.68
CA ASN A 57 -15.32 2.23 9.45
C ASN A 57 -16.03 2.26 10.82
N ARG A 58 -15.77 1.24 11.64
CA ARG A 58 -16.28 1.16 13.01
C ARG A 58 -15.33 0.34 13.87
N TRP A 59 -15.40 0.58 15.18
CA TRP A 59 -14.71 -0.24 16.16
C TRP A 59 -15.19 -1.68 16.14
N TRP A 60 -14.31 -2.59 16.55
CA TRP A 60 -14.66 -3.98 16.79
C TRP A 60 -15.75 -4.07 17.87
N GLN A 61 -16.72 -4.97 17.66
CA GLN A 61 -17.78 -5.26 18.62
C GLN A 61 -17.76 -6.75 18.91
N GLU A 62 -17.62 -7.10 20.18
CA GLU A 62 -17.65 -8.49 20.65
C GLU A 62 -19.04 -9.10 20.40
N GLY A 63 -19.09 -10.36 19.96
CA GLY A 63 -20.35 -11.06 19.63
C GLY A 63 -20.90 -10.82 18.20
N GLY A 64 -20.27 -9.97 17.38
CA GLY A 64 -20.72 -9.65 16.01
C GLY A 64 -20.50 -10.74 14.94
N TRP A 65 -19.98 -11.91 15.33
CA TRP A 65 -19.77 -13.08 14.46
C TRP A 65 -20.95 -14.06 14.55
N GLN A 66 -22.18 -13.57 14.46
CA GLN A 66 -23.31 -14.45 14.21
C GLN A 66 -23.25 -14.87 12.74
N ARG A 67 -22.95 -16.17 12.49
CA ARG A 67 -23.02 -16.77 11.14
C ARG A 67 -24.38 -16.45 10.52
N PRO A 68 -24.49 -16.18 9.21
CA PRO A 68 -25.78 -16.30 8.56
C PRO A 68 -26.22 -17.76 8.74
N LEU A 69 -27.35 -17.97 9.41
CA LEU A 69 -28.03 -19.26 9.42
C LEU A 69 -28.38 -19.55 7.95
N ALA A 70 -27.73 -20.57 7.38
CA ALA A 70 -28.24 -21.30 6.23
C ALA A 70 -29.15 -22.41 6.76
#